data_AF-A0A327L4E0-F1
#
_entry.id   AF-A0A327L4E0-F1
#
_cell.length_a   1.000
_cell.length_b   1.000
_cell.length_c   1.000
_cell.angle_alpha   90.00
_cell.angle_beta   90.00
_cell.angle_gamma   90.00
#
_symmetry.space_group_name_H-M   'P 1'
#
loop_
_entity.id
_entity.type
_entity.pdbx_description
1 polymer ?
#
loop_
_entity_poly.entity_id
_entity_poly.type
_entity_poly.pdbx_seq_one_letter_code
_entity_poly.pdbx_strand_id
1 'polypeptide(L)'
;MPRRTVREERLDPVTLGRLRAFHHAAMAGGMTAAARTLRLTQPAVSRAVQGLEEALGTTLMERRGDGSGLTEDGRVLARRIDRFFSRLAGAVGAATGRDPASEAVARTVRALGDAHLRSLTAIWTAETFRRAAAALGVAEPTLHRAARDLEQRVGVPLYRRTRDGVGLSPTGAELARRFALAGAEIRAAREELSLGRGTAAAVVTIGVLALAPVRLVARAAETLLERHPWARLTIREGPYAALADALRSGSLDVIFGALRAPPPFADLTEEALFDDPYRVACRSGHPLAARRDLAPADLRPYGWVVPTASLPRRAVIDRIVTGWDLPRRVQIEADSLGGTVAALAASDRLSLLPQGCVIGEGGGDSLAVLDLAVPHQRRTVGLTTHADWLPTAVQADFVGLLRSATAAA
;
A
#
# COMPACT_ATOMS: atom_id res chain seq x y z
N MET A 1 -11.04 -35.56 25.88
CA MET A 1 -10.55 -34.27 25.34
C MET A 1 -9.12 -34.47 24.84
N PRO A 2 -8.90 -34.83 23.56
CA PRO A 2 -7.56 -35.13 23.07
C PRO A 2 -6.79 -33.84 22.81
N ARG A 3 -5.53 -33.85 23.24
CA ARG A 3 -4.52 -32.81 23.06
C ARG A 3 -4.38 -32.47 21.57
N ARG A 4 -4.59 -31.21 21.20
CA ARG A 4 -4.16 -30.64 19.91
C ARG A 4 -2.65 -30.81 19.81
N THR A 5 -2.24 -31.72 18.95
CA THR A 5 -0.86 -31.89 18.51
C THR A 5 -0.34 -30.58 17.94
N VAL A 6 0.87 -30.23 18.37
CA VAL A 6 1.71 -29.16 17.82
C VAL A 6 1.77 -29.37 16.31
N ARG A 7 1.13 -28.47 15.57
CA ARG A 7 1.13 -28.47 14.10
C ARG A 7 2.54 -28.08 13.68
N GLU A 8 3.29 -29.02 13.11
CA GLU A 8 4.60 -28.79 12.52
C GLU A 8 4.57 -27.52 11.65
N GLU A 9 5.44 -26.58 12.00
CA GLU A 9 5.63 -25.30 11.31
C GLU A 9 6.05 -25.58 9.86
N ARG A 10 5.11 -25.44 8.91
CA ARG A 10 5.51 -25.35 7.50
C ARG A 10 6.16 -23.99 7.29
N LEU A 11 7.49 -23.97 7.41
CA LEU A 11 8.35 -22.92 6.86
C LEU A 11 7.88 -22.59 5.43
N ASP A 12 7.83 -21.30 5.08
CA ASP A 12 7.44 -20.88 3.73
C ASP A 12 8.31 -21.63 2.70
N PRO A 13 7.72 -22.47 1.82
CA PRO A 13 8.49 -23.26 0.87
C PRO A 13 9.13 -22.38 -0.21
N VAL A 14 8.74 -21.12 -0.35
CA VAL A 14 9.38 -20.15 -1.23
C VAL A 14 10.49 -19.42 -0.46
N THR A 15 11.70 -19.99 -0.45
CA THR A 15 12.84 -19.44 0.31
C THR A 15 13.74 -18.56 -0.55
N LEU A 16 14.45 -17.61 0.08
CA LEU A 16 15.41 -16.73 -0.58
C LEU A 16 16.52 -17.51 -1.30
N GLY A 17 16.94 -18.65 -0.75
CA GLY A 17 17.89 -19.55 -1.40
C GLY A 17 17.36 -20.15 -2.71
N ARG A 18 16.10 -20.59 -2.73
CA ARG A 18 15.43 -21.13 -3.91
C ARG A 18 15.19 -20.05 -4.97
N LEU A 19 14.72 -18.87 -4.56
CA LEU A 19 14.56 -17.70 -5.44
C LEU A 19 15.89 -17.30 -6.09
N ARG A 20 16.99 -17.31 -5.32
CA ARG A 20 18.34 -17.01 -5.82
C ARG A 20 18.82 -18.05 -6.83
N ALA A 21 18.64 -19.34 -6.53
CA ALA A 21 19.01 -20.42 -7.44
C ALA A 21 18.30 -20.29 -8.80
N PHE A 22 16.99 -20.07 -8.76
CA PHE A 22 16.20 -19.86 -9.97
C PHE A 22 16.60 -18.58 -10.73
N HIS A 23 16.79 -17.45 -10.04
CA HIS A 23 17.19 -16.19 -10.68
C HIS A 23 18.52 -16.32 -11.45
N HIS A 24 19.53 -16.97 -10.86
CA HIS A 24 20.78 -17.21 -11.57
C HIS A 24 20.63 -18.20 -12.73
N ALA A 25 19.79 -19.23 -12.59
CA ALA A 25 19.50 -20.17 -13.67
C ALA A 25 18.81 -19.49 -14.85
N ALA A 26 17.86 -18.60 -14.56
CA ALA A 26 17.15 -17.78 -15.54
C ALA A 26 18.10 -16.82 -16.29
N MET A 27 18.94 -16.09 -15.56
CA MET A 27 19.85 -15.09 -16.15
C MET A 27 21.02 -15.71 -16.92
N ALA A 28 21.51 -16.87 -16.48
CA ALA A 28 22.66 -17.54 -17.09
C ALA A 28 22.27 -18.59 -18.16
N GLY A 29 20.98 -18.76 -18.45
CA GLY A 29 20.47 -19.71 -19.45
C GLY A 29 20.69 -21.18 -19.10
N GLY A 30 20.89 -21.52 -17.82
CA GLY A 30 21.31 -22.87 -17.46
C GLY A 30 21.61 -23.12 -15.98
N MET A 31 21.19 -24.29 -15.49
CA MET A 31 21.52 -24.77 -14.13
C MET A 31 23.04 -24.86 -13.89
N THR A 32 23.80 -25.31 -14.90
CA THR A 32 25.25 -25.47 -14.81
C THR A 32 25.97 -24.12 -14.65
N ALA A 33 25.53 -23.11 -15.40
CA ALA A 33 26.11 -21.77 -15.30
C ALA A 33 25.77 -21.13 -13.94
N ALA A 34 24.51 -21.25 -13.50
CA ALA A 34 24.08 -20.79 -12.18
C ALA A 34 24.87 -21.44 -11.04
N ALA A 35 25.15 -22.74 -11.12
CA ALA A 35 25.93 -23.47 -10.13
C ALA A 35 27.35 -22.90 -9.97
N ARG A 36 28.01 -22.55 -11.08
CA ARG A 36 29.34 -21.88 -11.03
C ARG A 36 29.27 -20.53 -10.35
N THR A 37 28.28 -19.69 -10.71
CA THR A 37 28.11 -18.35 -10.12
C THR A 37 27.79 -18.42 -8.62
N LEU A 38 26.96 -19.38 -8.21
CA LEU A 38 26.57 -19.58 -6.82
C LEU A 38 27.58 -20.36 -5.99
N ARG A 39 28.63 -20.92 -6.62
CA ARG A 39 29.60 -21.84 -6.00
C ARG A 39 28.90 -23.03 -5.33
N LEU A 40 27.88 -23.56 -6.01
CA LEU A 40 27.13 -24.75 -5.61
C LEU A 40 27.35 -25.86 -6.65
N THR A 41 26.94 -27.09 -6.30
CA THR A 41 26.89 -28.17 -7.29
C THR A 41 25.65 -28.01 -8.18
N GLN A 42 25.73 -28.42 -9.45
CA GLN A 42 24.57 -28.39 -10.35
C GLN A 42 23.35 -29.16 -9.80
N PRO A 43 23.51 -30.35 -9.16
CA PRO A 43 22.38 -31.01 -8.49
C PRO A 43 21.77 -30.21 -7.34
N ALA A 44 22.53 -29.38 -6.63
CA ALA A 44 22.00 -28.51 -5.58
C ALA A 44 21.13 -27.39 -6.16
N VAL A 45 21.56 -26.76 -7.25
CA VAL A 45 20.76 -25.75 -7.97
C VAL A 45 19.49 -26.38 -8.55
N SER A 46 19.61 -27.56 -9.19
CA SER A 46 18.46 -28.28 -9.74
C SER A 46 17.42 -28.60 -8.68
N ARG A 47 17.83 -29.11 -7.51
CA ARG A 47 16.91 -29.38 -6.39
C ARG A 47 16.28 -28.11 -5.81
N ALA A 48 17.03 -27.01 -5.78
CA ALA A 48 16.49 -25.74 -5.31
C ALA A 48 15.40 -25.20 -6.25
N VAL A 49 15.61 -25.29 -7.57
CA VAL A 49 14.60 -24.91 -8.57
C VAL A 49 13.41 -25.87 -8.51
N GLN A 50 13.61 -27.18 -8.48
CA GLN A 50 12.52 -28.16 -8.34
C GLN A 50 11.69 -27.91 -7.08
N GLY A 51 12.33 -27.65 -5.94
CA GLY A 51 11.61 -27.32 -4.71
C GLY A 51 10.84 -25.99 -4.79
N LEU A 52 11.25 -25.05 -5.64
CA LEU A 52 10.49 -23.83 -5.93
C LEU A 52 9.30 -24.11 -6.85
N GLU A 53 9.52 -24.94 -7.87
CA GLU A 53 8.49 -25.42 -8.80
C GLU A 53 7.38 -26.15 -8.04
N GLU A 54 7.72 -27.08 -7.14
CA GLU A 54 6.79 -27.76 -6.25
C GLU A 54 6.02 -26.79 -5.35
N ALA A 55 6.72 -25.80 -4.78
CA ALA A 55 6.12 -24.81 -3.88
C ALA A 55 5.08 -23.92 -4.58
N LEU A 56 5.33 -23.61 -5.86
CA LEU A 56 4.46 -22.79 -6.71
C LEU A 56 3.49 -23.65 -7.54
N GLY A 57 3.65 -24.98 -7.49
CA GLY A 57 2.93 -25.96 -8.31
C GLY A 57 3.22 -25.87 -9.81
N THR A 58 4.25 -25.13 -10.26
CA THR A 58 4.52 -24.83 -11.68
C THR A 58 5.88 -25.32 -12.15
N THR A 59 6.00 -25.62 -13.45
CA THR A 59 7.29 -25.74 -14.13
C THR A 59 7.77 -24.36 -14.56
N LEU A 60 8.91 -23.94 -14.05
CA LEU A 60 9.53 -22.65 -14.34
C LEU A 60 10.59 -22.78 -15.45
N MET A 61 11.21 -23.94 -15.57
CA MET A 61 12.25 -24.21 -16.56
C MET A 61 11.95 -25.46 -17.38
N GLU A 62 12.20 -25.38 -18.68
CA GLU A 62 12.01 -26.48 -19.64
C GLU A 62 13.32 -26.81 -20.35
N ARG A 63 13.49 -28.07 -20.76
CA ARG A 63 14.65 -28.46 -21.58
C ARG A 63 14.46 -27.95 -23.00
N ARG A 64 15.50 -27.35 -23.57
CA ARG A 64 15.59 -26.93 -24.97
C ARG A 64 16.82 -27.56 -25.62
N GLY A 65 16.87 -27.58 -26.95
CA GLY A 65 17.95 -28.22 -27.72
C GLY A 65 19.35 -27.66 -27.43
N ASP A 66 19.44 -26.44 -26.90
CA ASP A 66 20.66 -25.72 -26.52
C ASP A 66 20.87 -25.57 -25.01
N GLY A 67 20.00 -26.16 -24.16
CA GLY A 67 20.11 -26.03 -22.71
C GLY A 67 18.77 -26.05 -21.97
N SER A 68 18.56 -25.07 -21.09
CA SER A 68 17.29 -24.91 -20.36
C SER A 68 16.71 -23.53 -20.60
N GLY A 69 15.47 -23.47 -21.06
CA GLY A 69 14.71 -22.22 -21.27
C GLY A 69 13.73 -21.95 -20.14
N LEU A 70 13.25 -20.71 -20.05
CA LEU A 70 12.12 -20.34 -19.18
C LEU A 70 10.79 -20.67 -19.85
N THR A 71 9.88 -21.26 -19.08
CA THR A 71 8.45 -21.32 -19.41
C THR A 71 7.83 -19.92 -19.30
N GLU A 72 6.55 -19.76 -19.65
CA GLU A 72 5.86 -18.48 -19.46
C GLU A 72 5.79 -18.08 -17.97
N ASP A 73 5.40 -19.03 -17.11
CA ASP A 73 5.44 -18.88 -15.65
C ASP A 73 6.87 -18.57 -15.15
N GLY A 74 7.88 -19.20 -15.74
CA GLY A 74 9.28 -18.89 -15.49
C GLY A 74 9.64 -17.44 -15.80
N ARG A 75 9.13 -16.87 -16.90
CA ARG A 75 9.37 -15.46 -17.26
C ARG A 75 8.67 -14.50 -16.31
N VAL A 76 7.42 -14.79 -15.93
CA VAL A 76 6.68 -14.01 -14.93
C VAL A 76 7.45 -13.96 -13.61
N LEU A 77 7.86 -15.12 -13.10
CA LEU A 77 8.61 -15.20 -11.85
C LEU A 77 9.99 -14.52 -11.95
N ALA A 78 10.72 -14.73 -13.06
CA ALA A 78 12.04 -14.14 -13.25
C ALA A 78 11.99 -12.61 -13.20
N ARG A 79 11.00 -11.99 -13.85
CA ARG A 79 10.78 -10.52 -13.83
C ARG A 79 10.53 -10.02 -12.41
N ARG A 80 9.72 -10.72 -11.63
CA ARG A 80 9.40 -10.34 -10.23
C ARG A 80 10.59 -10.53 -9.29
N ILE A 81 11.36 -11.61 -9.45
CA ILE A 81 12.54 -11.87 -8.62
C ILE A 81 13.67 -10.88 -8.93
N ASP A 82 13.86 -10.50 -10.19
CA ASP A 82 14.82 -9.46 -10.56
C ASP A 82 14.52 -8.14 -9.84
N ARG A 83 13.24 -7.70 -9.89
CA ARG A 83 12.77 -6.53 -9.15
C ARG A 83 12.92 -6.68 -7.65
N PHE A 84 12.64 -7.86 -7.09
CA PHE A 84 12.86 -8.16 -5.67
C PHE A 84 14.32 -7.94 -5.28
N PHE A 85 15.29 -8.51 -6.01
CA PHE A 85 16.71 -8.35 -5.69
C PHE A 85 17.21 -6.93 -5.96
N SER A 86 16.72 -6.26 -7.00
CA SER A 86 16.99 -4.84 -7.27
C SER A 86 16.52 -3.95 -6.12
N ARG A 87 15.30 -4.18 -5.58
CA ARG A 87 14.79 -3.46 -4.40
C ARG A 87 15.62 -3.73 -3.14
N LEU A 88 16.06 -4.98 -2.91
CA LEU A 88 16.97 -5.29 -1.79
C LEU A 88 18.31 -4.54 -1.93
N ALA A 89 18.88 -4.50 -3.14
CA ALA A 89 20.11 -3.77 -3.42
C ALA A 89 19.93 -2.26 -3.20
N GLY A 90 18.84 -1.67 -3.70
CA GLY A 90 18.51 -0.26 -3.46
C GLY A 90 18.27 0.07 -1.99
N ALA A 91 17.71 -0.86 -1.22
CA ALA A 91 17.50 -0.71 0.21
C ALA A 91 18.82 -0.75 1.00
N VAL A 92 19.69 -1.71 0.71
CA VAL A 92 21.02 -1.81 1.33
C VAL A 92 21.92 -0.65 0.91
N GLY A 93 21.90 -0.25 -0.36
CA GLY A 93 22.63 0.90 -0.87
C GLY A 93 22.26 2.19 -0.13
N ALA A 94 20.96 2.46 0.01
CA ALA A 94 20.48 3.61 0.77
C ALA A 94 20.85 3.56 2.26
N ALA A 95 20.75 2.38 2.90
CA ALA A 95 21.10 2.23 4.31
C ALA A 95 22.61 2.43 4.58
N THR A 96 23.45 2.08 3.61
CA THR A 96 24.92 2.14 3.72
C THR A 96 25.54 3.38 3.09
N GLY A 97 24.75 4.22 2.40
CA GLY A 97 25.25 5.35 1.62
C GLY A 97 26.09 4.93 0.41
N ARG A 98 25.91 3.71 -0.09
CA ARG A 98 26.67 3.15 -1.22
C ARG A 98 25.80 3.05 -2.47
N ASP A 99 26.44 3.09 -3.62
CA ASP A 99 25.80 2.79 -4.89
C ASP A 99 25.15 1.37 -4.85
N PRO A 100 23.83 1.26 -5.10
CA PRO A 100 23.14 -0.02 -5.20
C PRO A 100 23.77 -1.02 -6.18
N ALA A 101 24.44 -0.54 -7.24
CA ALA A 101 25.10 -1.36 -8.25
C ALA A 101 26.49 -1.85 -7.81
N SER A 102 27.01 -1.39 -6.66
CA SER A 102 28.34 -1.76 -6.20
C SER A 102 28.43 -3.24 -5.79
N GLU A 103 29.58 -3.86 -6.05
CA GLU A 103 29.87 -5.25 -5.64
C GLU A 103 29.83 -5.43 -4.11
N ALA A 104 30.05 -4.36 -3.33
CA ALA A 104 29.87 -4.39 -1.88
C ALA A 104 28.40 -4.60 -1.49
N VAL A 105 27.46 -3.86 -2.10
CA VAL A 105 26.01 -4.03 -1.87
C VAL A 105 25.56 -5.40 -2.38
N ALA A 106 26.00 -5.80 -3.57
CA ALA A 106 25.67 -7.10 -4.15
C ALA A 106 26.11 -8.26 -3.23
N ARG A 107 27.30 -8.16 -2.61
CA ARG A 107 27.80 -9.12 -1.62
C ARG A 107 26.93 -9.17 -0.37
N THR A 108 26.53 -8.02 0.18
CA THR A 108 25.61 -7.97 1.33
C THR A 108 24.28 -8.63 0.99
N VAL A 109 23.66 -8.29 -0.15
CA VAL A 109 22.39 -8.91 -0.60
C VAL A 109 22.55 -10.42 -0.81
N ARG A 110 23.68 -10.87 -1.35
CA ARG A 110 24.00 -12.32 -1.47
C ARG A 110 24.10 -13.03 -0.12
N ALA A 111 24.58 -12.32 0.89
CA ALA A 111 24.75 -12.83 2.24
C ALA A 111 23.46 -12.81 3.08
N LEU A 112 22.37 -12.21 2.58
CA LEU A 112 21.07 -12.23 3.27
C LEU A 112 20.37 -13.60 3.11
N GLY A 113 19.74 -14.05 4.19
CA GLY A 113 18.86 -15.22 4.25
C GLY A 113 17.46 -14.84 4.71
N ASP A 114 16.52 -15.78 4.63
CA ASP A 114 15.10 -15.56 4.99
C ASP A 114 14.91 -15.07 6.42
N ALA A 115 15.73 -15.58 7.35
CA ALA A 115 15.68 -15.19 8.75
C ALA A 115 15.93 -13.69 8.94
N HIS A 116 16.82 -13.08 8.16
CA HIS A 116 17.13 -11.65 8.26
C HIS A 116 15.97 -10.78 7.77
N LEU A 117 15.38 -11.12 6.63
CA LEU A 117 14.25 -10.39 6.08
C LEU A 117 13.07 -10.47 7.05
N ARG A 118 12.71 -11.69 7.48
CA ARG A 118 11.61 -11.93 8.42
C ARG A 118 11.84 -11.26 9.76
N SER A 119 13.06 -11.32 10.31
CA SER A 119 13.35 -10.68 11.60
C SER A 119 13.14 -9.17 11.53
N LEU A 120 13.66 -8.52 10.49
CA LEU A 120 13.57 -7.08 10.36
C LEU A 120 12.12 -6.63 10.16
N THR A 121 11.37 -7.28 9.25
CA THR A 121 9.97 -6.94 9.00
C THR A 121 9.07 -7.24 10.20
N ALA A 122 9.31 -8.34 10.93
CA ALA A 122 8.53 -8.68 12.12
C ALA A 122 8.74 -7.67 13.26
N ILE A 123 9.99 -7.24 13.50
CA ILE A 123 10.31 -6.21 14.50
C ILE A 123 9.65 -4.88 14.12
N TRP A 124 9.65 -4.54 12.83
CA TRP A 124 9.00 -3.33 12.33
C TRP A 124 7.48 -3.34 12.59
N THR A 125 6.81 -4.47 12.40
CA THR A 125 5.35 -4.58 12.63
C THR A 125 4.94 -4.74 14.09
N ALA A 126 5.75 -5.44 14.89
CA ALA A 126 5.35 -5.86 16.24
C ALA A 126 5.87 -4.93 17.35
N GLU A 127 6.68 -3.93 16.98
CA GLU A 127 7.31 -2.88 17.80
C GLU A 127 8.30 -3.37 18.88
N THR A 128 8.14 -4.60 19.36
CA THR A 128 8.94 -5.23 20.40
C THR A 128 9.47 -6.59 19.95
N PHE A 129 10.67 -6.96 20.40
CA PHE A 129 11.31 -8.24 20.07
C PHE A 129 10.47 -9.44 20.53
N ARG A 130 9.92 -9.38 21.74
CA ARG A 130 9.03 -10.41 22.27
C ARG A 130 7.80 -10.66 21.38
N ARG A 131 7.11 -9.61 20.94
CA ARG A 131 5.94 -9.75 20.05
C ARG A 131 6.36 -10.22 18.65
N ALA A 132 7.48 -9.74 18.14
CA ALA A 132 8.03 -10.18 16.85
C ALA A 132 8.42 -11.68 16.89
N ALA A 133 9.05 -12.14 17.96
CA ALA A 133 9.45 -13.53 18.13
C ALA A 133 8.22 -14.45 18.22
N ALA A 134 7.22 -14.04 19.01
CA ALA A 134 5.93 -14.75 19.09
C ALA A 134 5.21 -14.79 17.74
N ALA A 135 5.20 -13.69 16.98
CA ALA A 135 4.59 -13.63 15.65
C ALA A 135 5.31 -14.53 14.63
N LEU A 136 6.61 -14.75 14.80
CA LEU A 136 7.42 -15.64 13.97
C LEU A 136 7.46 -17.09 14.45
N GLY A 137 6.87 -17.42 15.60
CA GLY A 137 6.93 -18.76 16.19
C GLY A 137 8.30 -19.16 16.76
N VAL A 138 9.23 -18.21 16.90
CA VAL A 138 10.61 -18.48 17.34
C VAL A 138 10.87 -18.01 18.76
N ALA A 139 11.86 -18.60 19.42
CA ALA A 139 12.37 -18.08 20.68
C ALA A 139 13.02 -16.68 20.49
N GLU A 140 12.80 -15.77 21.43
CA GLU A 140 13.34 -14.40 21.39
C GLU A 140 14.88 -14.34 21.21
N PRO A 141 15.71 -15.21 21.83
CA PRO A 141 17.15 -15.26 21.55
C PRO A 141 17.51 -15.62 20.10
N THR A 142 16.66 -16.39 19.41
CA THR A 142 16.85 -16.70 17.98
C THR A 142 16.59 -15.46 17.12
N LEU A 143 15.57 -14.67 17.45
CA LEU A 143 15.30 -13.40 16.78
C LEU A 143 16.45 -12.39 16.99
N HIS A 144 16.95 -12.26 18.22
CA HIS A 144 18.09 -11.39 18.51
C HIS A 144 19.36 -11.77 17.74
N ARG A 145 19.63 -13.07 17.59
CA ARG A 145 20.77 -13.55 16.78
C ARG A 145 20.61 -13.17 15.30
N ALA A 146 19.43 -13.39 14.72
CA ALA A 146 19.16 -13.01 13.33
C ALA A 146 19.27 -11.48 13.11
N ALA A 147 18.75 -10.69 14.05
CA ALA A 147 18.86 -9.24 14.03
C ALA A 147 20.33 -8.77 14.09
N ARG A 148 21.12 -9.32 15.01
CA ARG A 148 22.55 -8.99 15.14
C ARG A 148 23.35 -9.40 13.90
N ASP A 149 23.08 -10.58 13.34
CA ASP A 149 23.74 -11.03 12.11
C ASP A 149 23.38 -10.12 10.92
N LEU A 150 22.11 -9.71 10.81
CA LEU A 150 21.70 -8.73 9.80
C LEU A 150 22.45 -7.39 9.95
N GLU A 151 22.52 -6.83 11.17
CA GLU A 151 23.24 -5.58 11.44
C GLU A 151 24.73 -5.69 11.09
N GLN A 152 25.37 -6.82 11.40
CA GLN A 152 26.76 -7.11 11.01
C GLN A 152 26.94 -7.19 9.49
N ARG A 153 26.02 -7.82 8.77
CA ARG A 153 26.09 -7.98 7.30
C ARG A 153 25.85 -6.66 6.54
N VAL A 154 24.93 -5.83 7.04
CA VAL A 154 24.68 -4.50 6.45
C VAL A 154 25.78 -3.52 6.84
N GLY A 155 26.33 -3.65 8.06
CA GLY A 155 27.47 -2.87 8.54
C GLY A 155 27.11 -1.46 9.03
N VAL A 156 25.82 -1.21 9.33
CA VAL A 156 25.34 0.05 9.91
C VAL A 156 24.36 -0.22 11.05
N PRO A 157 24.21 0.67 12.04
CA PRO A 157 23.27 0.47 13.14
C PRO A 157 21.81 0.42 12.68
N LEU A 158 21.18 -0.75 12.80
CA LEU A 158 19.76 -0.96 12.47
C LEU A 158 18.88 -0.95 13.71
N TYR A 159 19.47 -1.15 14.88
CA TYR A 159 18.76 -1.23 16.14
C TYR A 159 19.29 -0.18 17.13
N ARG A 160 18.44 0.22 18.07
CA ARG A 160 18.77 1.16 19.16
C ARG A 160 18.13 0.70 20.46
N ARG A 161 18.74 1.09 21.58
CA ARG A 161 18.12 0.90 22.89
C ARG A 161 16.94 1.86 23.05
N THR A 162 15.84 1.35 23.57
CA THR A 162 14.61 2.09 23.91
C THR A 162 14.25 1.81 25.38
N ARG A 163 13.27 2.54 25.92
CA ARG A 163 12.77 2.27 27.29
C ARG A 163 12.15 0.87 27.42
N ASP A 164 11.55 0.38 26.33
CA ASP A 164 10.91 -0.94 26.24
C ASP A 164 11.88 -2.04 25.72
N GLY A 165 13.19 -1.78 25.73
CA GLY A 165 14.22 -2.75 25.36
C GLY A 165 15.01 -2.33 24.11
N VAL A 166 14.84 -3.06 23.01
CA VAL A 166 15.53 -2.81 21.73
C VAL A 166 14.48 -2.51 20.67
N GLY A 167 14.67 -1.43 19.91
CA GLY A 167 13.80 -1.04 18.81
C GLY A 167 14.60 -0.72 17.54
N LEU A 168 13.90 -0.42 16.45
CA LEU A 168 14.56 -0.03 15.20
C LEU A 168 15.15 1.39 15.30
N SER A 169 16.32 1.58 14.72
CA SER A 169 16.84 2.91 14.38
C SER A 169 16.03 3.49 13.20
N PRO A 170 16.11 4.81 12.90
CA PRO A 170 15.51 5.37 11.70
C PRO A 170 15.95 4.64 10.41
N THR A 171 17.24 4.31 10.31
CA THR A 171 17.80 3.51 9.21
C THR A 171 17.21 2.10 9.18
N GLY A 172 17.07 1.44 10.34
CA GLY A 172 16.46 0.12 10.46
C GLY A 172 14.99 0.10 10.05
N ALA A 173 14.22 1.11 10.43
CA ALA A 173 12.82 1.26 10.05
C ALA A 173 12.65 1.48 8.54
N GLU A 174 13.48 2.34 7.94
CA GLU A 174 13.47 2.57 6.48
C GLU A 174 13.91 1.32 5.71
N LEU A 175 14.95 0.61 6.18
CA LEU A 175 15.38 -0.66 5.58
C LEU A 175 14.25 -1.71 5.66
N ALA A 176 13.56 -1.81 6.80
CA ALA A 176 12.43 -2.72 7.00
C ALA A 176 11.28 -2.43 6.03
N ARG A 177 10.90 -1.15 5.89
CA ARG A 177 9.87 -0.71 4.94
C ARG A 177 10.23 -1.10 3.50
N ARG A 178 11.48 -0.87 3.08
CA ARG A 178 11.94 -1.24 1.73
C ARG A 178 12.02 -2.76 1.53
N PHE A 179 12.37 -3.53 2.56
CA PHE A 179 12.33 -5.00 2.51
C PHE A 179 10.90 -5.53 2.40
N ALA A 180 9.95 -4.91 3.10
CA ALA A 180 8.53 -5.23 2.96
C ALA A 180 8.04 -4.98 1.53
N LEU A 181 8.42 -3.84 0.94
CA LEU A 181 8.12 -3.52 -0.45
C LEU A 181 8.78 -4.49 -1.43
N ALA A 182 10.02 -4.92 -1.19
CA ALA A 182 10.63 -5.99 -1.97
C ALA A 182 9.79 -7.27 -1.89
N GLY A 183 9.42 -7.70 -0.68
CA GLY A 183 8.58 -8.88 -0.45
C GLY A 183 7.24 -8.84 -1.20
N ALA A 184 6.67 -7.65 -1.44
CA ALA A 184 5.46 -7.49 -2.25
C ALA A 184 5.62 -8.01 -3.70
N GLU A 185 6.83 -7.98 -4.29
CA GLU A 185 7.09 -8.54 -5.62
C GLU A 185 6.94 -10.08 -5.63
N ILE A 186 7.35 -10.76 -4.56
CA ILE A 186 7.19 -12.21 -4.43
C ILE A 186 5.72 -12.59 -4.17
N ARG A 187 4.98 -11.77 -3.40
CA ARG A 187 3.53 -11.95 -3.25
C ARG A 187 2.81 -11.80 -4.59
N ALA A 188 3.12 -10.74 -5.35
CA ALA A 188 2.56 -10.50 -6.68
C ALA A 188 2.89 -11.65 -7.66
N ALA A 189 4.12 -12.16 -7.64
CA ALA A 189 4.50 -13.32 -8.44
C ALA A 189 3.65 -14.55 -8.13
N ARG A 190 3.44 -14.85 -6.84
CA ARG A 190 2.60 -15.98 -6.41
C ARG A 190 1.16 -15.80 -6.89
N GLU A 191 0.61 -14.60 -6.78
CA GLU A 191 -0.75 -14.29 -7.25
C GLU A 191 -0.88 -14.50 -8.76
N GLU A 192 0.05 -13.99 -9.57
CA GLU A 192 0.03 -14.17 -11.03
C GLU A 192 0.14 -15.64 -11.45
N LEU A 193 1.05 -16.40 -10.82
CA LEU A 193 1.24 -17.83 -11.12
C LEU A 193 0.03 -18.69 -10.69
N SER A 194 -0.68 -18.29 -9.63
CA SER A 194 -1.87 -19.00 -9.19
C SER A 194 -3.13 -18.66 -10.00
N LEU A 195 -3.21 -17.45 -10.57
CA LEU A 195 -4.34 -17.04 -11.42
C LEU A 195 -4.45 -17.89 -12.69
N GLY A 196 -3.32 -18.19 -13.34
CA GLY A 196 -3.28 -19.08 -14.51
C GLY A 196 -3.80 -20.50 -14.26
N ARG A 197 -4.09 -20.83 -12.99
CA ARG A 197 -4.54 -22.15 -12.53
C ARG A 197 -5.87 -22.17 -11.82
N GLY A 198 -6.46 -21.00 -11.54
CA GLY A 198 -7.66 -20.91 -10.72
C GLY A 198 -7.48 -21.42 -9.28
N THR A 199 -6.25 -21.43 -8.73
CA THR A 199 -5.95 -22.03 -7.42
C THR A 199 -5.78 -21.05 -6.28
N ALA A 200 -5.72 -19.74 -6.55
CA ALA A 200 -5.66 -18.73 -5.50
C ALA A 200 -6.44 -17.46 -5.83
N ALA A 201 -6.88 -16.79 -4.76
CA ALA A 201 -7.48 -15.48 -4.81
C ALA A 201 -6.43 -14.41 -5.06
N ALA A 202 -6.52 -13.68 -6.17
CA ALA A 202 -5.79 -12.42 -6.33
C ALA A 202 -6.28 -11.42 -5.27
N VAL A 203 -5.37 -10.68 -4.65
CA VAL A 203 -5.73 -9.70 -3.62
C VAL A 203 -5.45 -8.30 -4.13
N VAL A 204 -6.47 -7.45 -4.09
CA VAL A 204 -6.31 -6.02 -4.38
C VAL A 204 -6.61 -5.25 -3.10
N THR A 205 -5.68 -4.43 -2.64
CA THR A 205 -5.82 -3.60 -1.44
C THR A 205 -5.80 -2.13 -1.84
N ILE A 206 -6.95 -1.47 -1.72
CA ILE A 206 -7.12 -0.04 -2.03
C ILE A 206 -7.28 0.78 -0.77
N GLY A 207 -6.56 1.89 -0.71
CA GLY A 207 -6.71 2.92 0.31
C GLY A 207 -7.69 3.98 -0.18
N VAL A 208 -8.57 4.45 0.70
CA VAL A 208 -9.55 5.49 0.36
C VAL A 208 -9.36 6.64 1.34
N LEU A 209 -9.09 7.84 0.81
CA LEU A 209 -8.97 9.03 1.66
C LEU A 209 -10.35 9.48 2.15
N ALA A 210 -10.36 10.17 3.29
CA ALA A 210 -11.57 10.79 3.82
C ALA A 210 -12.29 11.62 2.74
N LEU A 211 -13.63 11.47 2.70
CA LEU A 211 -14.52 12.13 1.75
C LEU A 211 -14.34 11.71 0.29
N ALA A 212 -13.45 10.79 -0.07
CA ALA A 212 -13.39 10.28 -1.45
C ALA A 212 -14.71 9.57 -1.80
N PRO A 213 -15.16 9.58 -3.07
CA PRO A 213 -16.41 8.94 -3.46
C PRO A 213 -16.25 7.42 -3.51
N VAL A 214 -16.27 6.78 -2.34
CA VAL A 214 -16.06 5.33 -2.14
C VAL A 214 -17.02 4.46 -2.96
N ARG A 215 -18.19 4.98 -3.34
CA ARG A 215 -19.12 4.30 -4.26
C ARG A 215 -18.48 3.95 -5.62
N LEU A 216 -17.56 4.78 -6.13
CA LEU A 216 -16.87 4.50 -7.39
C LEU A 216 -15.93 3.31 -7.22
N VAL A 217 -15.27 3.22 -6.07
CA VAL A 217 -14.46 2.07 -5.66
C VAL A 217 -15.33 0.82 -5.52
N ALA A 218 -16.50 0.92 -4.88
CA ALA A 218 -17.42 -0.19 -4.72
C ALA A 218 -17.97 -0.69 -6.08
N ARG A 219 -18.39 0.20 -6.99
CA ARG A 219 -18.83 -0.19 -8.33
C ARG A 219 -17.73 -0.90 -9.13
N ALA A 220 -16.52 -0.34 -9.12
CA ALA A 220 -15.36 -0.98 -9.75
C ALA A 220 -15.04 -2.34 -9.09
N ALA A 221 -15.25 -2.48 -7.79
CA ALA A 221 -15.09 -3.73 -7.06
C ALA A 221 -16.09 -4.80 -7.52
N GLU A 222 -17.38 -4.46 -7.60
CA GLU A 222 -18.42 -5.41 -8.04
C GLU A 222 -18.13 -5.91 -9.46
N THR A 223 -17.84 -5.00 -10.40
CA THR A 223 -17.49 -5.39 -11.78
C THR A 223 -16.21 -6.23 -11.83
N LEU A 224 -15.24 -5.99 -10.95
CA LEU A 224 -14.04 -6.83 -10.86
C LEU A 224 -14.37 -8.23 -10.36
N LEU A 225 -15.21 -8.35 -9.33
CA LEU A 225 -15.58 -9.64 -8.74
C LEU A 225 -16.47 -10.48 -9.68
N GLU A 226 -17.25 -9.83 -10.54
CA GLU A 226 -17.95 -10.51 -11.65
C GLU A 226 -16.96 -11.14 -12.65
N ARG A 227 -15.86 -10.44 -12.97
CA ARG A 227 -14.82 -10.91 -13.91
C ARG A 227 -13.86 -11.92 -13.29
N HIS A 228 -13.57 -11.76 -12.00
CA HIS A 228 -12.60 -12.57 -11.25
C HIS A 228 -13.25 -13.05 -9.94
N PRO A 229 -14.12 -14.09 -9.98
CA PRO A 229 -14.89 -14.53 -8.80
C PRO A 229 -14.05 -14.98 -7.60
N TRP A 230 -12.79 -15.35 -7.83
CA TRP A 230 -11.86 -15.76 -6.79
C TRP A 230 -11.10 -14.58 -6.19
N ALA A 231 -11.13 -13.39 -6.81
CA ALA A 231 -10.41 -12.23 -6.30
C ALA A 231 -10.98 -11.77 -4.95
N ARG A 232 -10.13 -11.14 -4.14
CA ARG A 232 -10.51 -10.51 -2.88
C ARG A 232 -10.07 -9.06 -2.90
N LEU A 233 -11.02 -8.15 -2.71
CA LEU A 233 -10.74 -6.74 -2.51
C LEU A 233 -10.68 -6.41 -1.01
N THR A 234 -9.75 -5.56 -0.61
CA THR A 234 -9.73 -4.93 0.72
C THR A 234 -9.75 -3.42 0.56
N ILE A 235 -10.77 -2.76 1.11
CA ILE A 235 -10.88 -1.30 1.14
C ILE A 235 -10.45 -0.82 2.53
N ARG A 236 -9.45 0.07 2.58
CA ARG A 236 -8.96 0.68 3.82
C ARG A 236 -9.17 2.18 3.79
N GLU A 237 -10.03 2.69 4.65
CA GLU A 237 -10.16 4.13 4.85
C GLU A 237 -9.10 4.63 5.83
N GLY A 238 -8.50 5.79 5.55
CA GLY A 238 -7.52 6.37 6.47
C GLY A 238 -6.94 7.71 6.05
N PRO A 239 -6.13 8.33 6.93
CA PRO A 239 -5.42 9.56 6.62
C PRO A 239 -4.32 9.30 5.59
N TYR A 240 -3.99 10.33 4.79
CA TYR A 240 -3.02 10.24 3.70
C TYR A 240 -1.67 9.68 4.15
N ALA A 241 -1.12 10.16 5.27
CA ALA A 241 0.18 9.71 5.77
C ALA A 241 0.22 8.19 6.02
N ALA A 242 -0.81 7.64 6.69
CA ALA A 242 -0.88 6.21 6.99
C ALA A 242 -1.05 5.36 5.71
N LEU A 243 -1.88 5.80 4.77
CA LEU A 243 -2.06 5.11 3.49
C LEU A 243 -0.81 5.20 2.61
N ALA A 244 -0.11 6.34 2.62
CA ALA A 244 1.15 6.52 1.92
C ALA A 244 2.24 5.60 2.49
N ASP A 245 2.36 5.46 3.81
CA ASP A 245 3.27 4.50 4.43
C ASP A 245 2.92 3.04 4.09
N ALA A 246 1.61 2.73 3.99
CA ALA A 246 1.14 1.41 3.56
C ALA A 246 1.49 1.12 2.09
N LEU A 247 1.35 2.11 1.20
CA LEU A 247 1.71 2.03 -0.22
C LEU A 247 3.24 1.86 -0.37
N ARG A 248 4.00 2.66 0.36
CA ARG A 248 5.47 2.64 0.40
C ARG A 248 6.04 1.34 0.99
N SER A 249 5.29 0.61 1.81
CA SER A 249 5.67 -0.72 2.31
C SER A 249 5.14 -1.87 1.47
N GLY A 250 4.34 -1.59 0.42
CA GLY A 250 3.69 -2.61 -0.41
C GLY A 250 2.61 -3.41 0.33
N SER A 251 2.05 -2.86 1.42
CA SER A 251 0.87 -3.41 2.11
C SER A 251 -0.46 -2.82 1.61
N LEU A 252 -0.36 -1.84 0.71
CA LEU A 252 -1.41 -1.20 -0.06
C LEU A 252 -0.94 -1.12 -1.52
N ASP A 253 -1.86 -1.28 -2.47
CA ASP A 253 -1.51 -1.29 -3.90
C ASP A 253 -1.76 0.09 -4.54
N VAL A 254 -2.85 0.75 -4.16
CA VAL A 254 -3.28 2.04 -4.71
C VAL A 254 -4.05 2.84 -3.66
N ILE A 255 -3.95 4.17 -3.70
CA ILE A 255 -4.80 5.09 -2.95
C ILE A 255 -5.74 5.77 -3.92
N PHE A 256 -7.00 5.93 -3.54
CA PHE A 256 -7.99 6.74 -4.23
C PHE A 256 -8.45 7.89 -3.34
N GLY A 257 -8.38 9.12 -3.86
CA GLY A 257 -8.87 10.29 -3.16
C GLY A 257 -8.26 11.60 -3.62
N ALA A 258 -8.42 12.64 -2.80
CA ALA A 258 -7.90 13.97 -3.09
C ALA A 258 -6.37 13.95 -3.23
N LEU A 259 -5.88 14.41 -4.38
CA LEU A 259 -4.46 14.49 -4.72
C LEU A 259 -3.72 15.58 -3.92
N ARG A 260 -2.40 15.57 -4.00
CA ARG A 260 -1.48 16.54 -3.39
C ARG A 260 -0.60 17.13 -4.49
N ALA A 261 -0.68 18.45 -4.68
CA ALA A 261 0.16 19.15 -5.64
C ALA A 261 1.14 20.06 -4.88
N PRO A 262 2.46 19.74 -4.84
CA PRO A 262 3.11 18.52 -5.34
C PRO A 262 2.93 17.30 -4.42
N PRO A 263 3.17 16.06 -4.89
CA PRO A 263 3.16 14.86 -4.05
C PRO A 263 4.19 14.98 -2.91
N PRO A 264 3.84 14.66 -1.65
CA PRO A 264 4.76 14.80 -0.52
C PRO A 264 5.94 13.82 -0.53
N PHE A 265 5.84 12.73 -1.31
CA PHE A 265 6.82 11.65 -1.34
C PHE A 265 7.26 11.40 -2.77
N ALA A 266 8.57 11.42 -3.01
CA ALA A 266 9.17 11.27 -4.34
C ALA A 266 9.05 9.85 -4.91
N ASP A 267 8.83 8.84 -4.07
CA ASP A 267 8.62 7.44 -4.47
C ASP A 267 7.15 7.13 -4.82
N LEU A 268 6.27 8.14 -4.81
CA LEU A 268 4.86 8.05 -5.17
C LEU A 268 4.54 8.88 -6.40
N THR A 269 3.61 8.39 -7.22
CA THR A 269 3.06 9.07 -8.39
C THR A 269 1.57 9.29 -8.22
N GLU A 270 1.09 10.43 -8.68
CA GLU A 270 -0.33 10.79 -8.63
C GLU A 270 -0.90 11.00 -10.04
N GLU A 271 -2.03 10.37 -10.32
CA GLU A 271 -2.78 10.47 -11.57
C GLU A 271 -4.12 11.16 -11.30
N ALA A 272 -4.34 12.32 -11.93
CA ALA A 272 -5.61 13.03 -11.85
C ALA A 272 -6.71 12.30 -12.64
N LEU A 273 -7.88 12.11 -12.02
CA LEU A 273 -9.03 11.48 -12.67
C LEU A 273 -10.14 12.50 -12.94
N PHE A 274 -10.54 13.29 -11.94
CA PHE A 274 -11.60 14.30 -12.08
C PHE A 274 -11.50 15.39 -11.01
N ASP A 275 -12.20 16.50 -11.25
CA ASP A 275 -12.37 17.57 -10.26
C ASP A 275 -13.66 17.37 -9.46
N ASP A 276 -13.56 17.53 -8.14
CA ASP A 276 -14.68 17.45 -7.22
C ASP A 276 -14.87 18.82 -6.53
N PRO A 277 -15.89 19.60 -6.93
CA PRO A 277 -16.09 20.95 -6.41
C PRO A 277 -16.59 20.92 -4.97
N TYR A 278 -16.12 21.87 -4.16
CA TYR A 278 -16.64 22.07 -2.81
C TYR A 278 -17.98 22.83 -2.83
N ARG A 279 -18.88 22.46 -1.90
CA ARG A 279 -20.19 23.07 -1.66
C ARG A 279 -20.37 23.34 -0.17
N VAL A 280 -21.13 24.39 0.15
CA VAL A 280 -21.59 24.60 1.54
C VAL A 280 -22.74 23.63 1.79
N ALA A 281 -22.55 22.76 2.77
CA ALA A 281 -23.48 21.71 3.16
C ALA A 281 -24.05 21.99 4.55
N CYS A 282 -25.31 21.60 4.74
CA CYS A 282 -26.05 21.70 5.99
C CYS A 282 -27.00 20.51 6.10
N ARG A 283 -27.74 20.38 7.21
CA ARG A 283 -28.85 19.41 7.28
C ARG A 283 -29.97 19.78 6.32
N SER A 284 -30.74 18.80 5.85
CA SER A 284 -31.81 19.01 4.86
C SER A 284 -32.91 19.99 5.31
N GLY A 285 -33.26 19.99 6.60
CA GLY A 285 -34.23 20.92 7.18
C GLY A 285 -33.68 22.29 7.62
N HIS A 286 -32.48 22.67 7.16
CA HIS A 286 -31.84 23.92 7.56
C HIS A 286 -32.61 25.14 7.03
N PRO A 287 -32.74 26.26 7.78
CA PRO A 287 -33.49 27.43 7.33
C PRO A 287 -33.02 28.03 5.99
N LEU A 288 -31.72 27.91 5.68
CA LEU A 288 -31.16 28.38 4.42
C LEU A 288 -31.33 27.41 3.25
N ALA A 289 -31.67 26.14 3.48
CA ALA A 289 -31.70 25.12 2.42
C ALA A 289 -32.79 25.39 1.37
N ALA A 290 -33.88 26.05 1.74
CA ALA A 290 -34.98 26.41 0.84
C ALA A 290 -34.77 27.74 0.09
N ARG A 291 -33.73 28.52 0.42
CA ARG A 291 -33.46 29.82 -0.21
C ARG A 291 -32.60 29.66 -1.46
N ARG A 292 -32.94 30.41 -2.52
CA ARG A 292 -32.23 30.41 -3.82
C ARG A 292 -31.30 31.62 -4.02
N ASP A 293 -31.64 32.76 -3.42
CA ASP A 293 -30.82 33.98 -3.49
C ASP A 293 -30.01 34.16 -2.19
N LEU A 294 -29.08 33.24 -1.92
CA LEU A 294 -28.21 33.33 -0.76
C LEU A 294 -27.01 34.23 -1.04
N ALA A 295 -26.73 35.15 -0.12
CA ALA A 295 -25.49 35.90 -0.06
C ALA A 295 -24.58 35.33 1.04
N PRO A 296 -23.25 35.46 0.94
CA PRO A 296 -22.35 35.02 2.01
C PRO A 296 -22.72 35.58 3.38
N ALA A 297 -23.22 36.82 3.45
CA ALA A 297 -23.65 37.46 4.70
C ALA A 297 -24.76 36.68 5.43
N ASP A 298 -25.61 35.93 4.72
CA ASP A 298 -26.66 35.08 5.31
C ASP A 298 -26.06 33.94 6.17
N LEU A 299 -24.78 33.59 5.98
CA LEU A 299 -24.11 32.53 6.74
C LEU A 299 -23.61 33.00 8.12
N ARG A 300 -23.53 34.31 8.37
CA ARG A 300 -22.94 34.90 9.60
C ARG A 300 -23.54 34.38 10.92
N PRO A 301 -24.85 34.09 11.03
CA PRO A 301 -25.42 33.59 12.27
C PRO A 301 -24.93 32.20 12.66
N TYR A 302 -24.51 31.38 11.69
CA TYR A 302 -24.33 29.95 11.85
C TYR A 302 -22.87 29.57 12.19
N GLY A 303 -22.71 28.49 12.96
CA GLY A 303 -21.41 27.90 13.29
C GLY A 303 -20.92 26.92 12.22
N TRP A 304 -19.64 26.55 12.27
CA TRP A 304 -19.03 25.65 11.30
C TRP A 304 -18.52 24.35 11.92
N VAL A 305 -18.74 23.25 11.20
CA VAL A 305 -18.04 21.97 11.37
C VAL A 305 -16.87 21.95 10.38
N VAL A 306 -15.64 21.87 10.89
CA VAL A 306 -14.41 21.96 10.06
C VAL A 306 -13.51 20.75 10.31
N PRO A 307 -12.60 20.39 9.39
CA PRO A 307 -11.56 19.42 9.71
C PRO A 307 -10.48 20.02 10.61
N THR A 308 -9.68 19.14 11.21
CA THR A 308 -8.45 19.51 11.92
C THR A 308 -7.48 20.25 11.00
N ALA A 309 -6.58 21.05 11.61
CA ALA A 309 -5.73 22.00 10.89
C ALA A 309 -4.77 21.40 9.87
N SER A 310 -4.47 20.10 9.98
CA SER A 310 -3.54 19.39 9.08
C SER A 310 -4.16 19.01 7.74
N LEU A 311 -5.48 19.05 7.59
CA LEU A 311 -6.17 18.60 6.37
C LEU A 311 -6.32 19.75 5.36
N PRO A 312 -6.06 19.53 4.05
CA PRO A 312 -6.11 20.58 3.02
C PRO A 312 -7.43 21.35 2.98
N ARG A 313 -8.55 20.66 3.24
CA ARG A 313 -9.89 21.25 3.29
C ARG A 313 -10.02 22.34 4.37
N ARG A 314 -9.23 22.30 5.45
CA ARG A 314 -9.22 23.38 6.46
C ARG A 314 -8.82 24.71 5.83
N ALA A 315 -7.72 24.72 5.08
CA ALA A 315 -7.23 25.93 4.42
C ALA A 315 -8.24 26.51 3.43
N VAL A 316 -9.01 25.64 2.76
CA VAL A 316 -10.12 26.03 1.87
C VAL A 316 -11.21 26.76 2.66
N ILE A 317 -11.66 26.18 3.79
CA ILE A 317 -12.68 26.78 4.66
C ILE A 317 -12.20 28.12 5.22
N ASP A 318 -10.98 28.18 5.74
CA ASP A 318 -10.43 29.41 6.33
C ASP A 318 -10.34 30.53 5.29
N ARG A 319 -10.02 30.20 4.03
CA ARG A 319 -10.02 31.17 2.92
C ARG A 319 -11.42 31.65 2.58
N ILE A 320 -12.43 30.77 2.59
CA ILE A 320 -13.83 31.14 2.36
C ILE A 320 -14.35 32.03 3.48
N VAL A 321 -14.16 31.63 4.74
CA VAL A 321 -14.58 32.40 5.92
C VAL A 321 -13.94 33.78 5.92
N THR A 322 -12.65 33.88 5.57
CA THR A 322 -11.95 35.17 5.49
C THR A 322 -12.43 36.00 4.29
N GLY A 323 -12.51 35.41 3.10
CA GLY A 323 -12.91 36.12 1.88
C GLY A 323 -14.36 36.61 1.86
N TRP A 324 -15.23 36.00 2.68
CA TRP A 324 -16.62 36.39 2.85
C TRP A 324 -16.88 37.23 4.12
N ASP A 325 -15.83 37.61 4.85
CA ASP A 325 -15.92 38.35 6.12
C ASP A 325 -16.90 37.68 7.11
N LEU A 326 -16.75 36.37 7.30
CA LEU A 326 -17.56 35.58 8.23
C LEU A 326 -16.86 35.46 9.59
N PRO A 327 -17.63 35.39 10.70
CA PRO A 327 -17.04 35.17 12.01
C PRO A 327 -16.44 33.76 12.08
N ARG A 328 -15.22 33.65 12.63
CA ARG A 328 -14.51 32.37 12.83
C ARG A 328 -15.12 31.55 13.97
N ARG A 329 -16.34 31.05 13.79
CA ARG A 329 -17.07 30.23 14.76
C ARG A 329 -16.85 28.74 14.50
N VAL A 330 -15.63 28.27 14.75
CA VAL A 330 -15.32 26.84 14.75
C VAL A 330 -15.77 26.25 16.08
N GLN A 331 -16.85 25.46 16.05
CA GLN A 331 -17.42 24.87 17.28
C GLN A 331 -17.21 23.36 17.34
N ILE A 332 -17.03 22.71 16.18
CA ILE A 332 -16.84 21.26 16.08
C ILE A 332 -15.75 21.00 15.04
N GLU A 333 -14.77 20.16 15.40
CA GLU A 333 -13.79 19.61 14.46
C GLU A 333 -14.12 18.15 14.14
N ALA A 334 -14.17 17.80 12.85
CA ALA A 334 -14.46 16.45 12.36
C ALA A 334 -13.70 16.15 11.05
N ASP A 335 -12.92 15.07 11.08
CA ASP A 335 -12.06 14.67 9.95
C ASP A 335 -12.71 13.64 9.02
N SER A 336 -13.71 12.89 9.51
CA SER A 336 -14.44 11.89 8.74
C SER A 336 -15.75 12.44 8.18
N LEU A 337 -16.25 11.80 7.11
CA LEU A 337 -17.58 12.11 6.57
C LEU A 337 -18.66 11.87 7.62
N GLY A 338 -18.65 10.69 8.26
CA GLY A 338 -19.66 10.31 9.25
C GLY A 338 -19.73 11.26 10.44
N GLY A 339 -18.58 11.70 10.98
CA GLY A 339 -18.54 12.68 12.05
C GLY A 339 -19.06 14.05 11.63
N THR A 340 -18.74 14.46 10.40
CA THR A 340 -19.26 15.73 9.83
C THR A 340 -20.78 15.65 9.64
N VAL A 341 -21.29 14.58 9.03
CA VAL A 341 -22.73 14.37 8.78
C VAL A 341 -23.50 14.32 10.10
N ALA A 342 -23.02 13.58 11.10
CA ALA A 342 -23.66 13.50 12.40
C ALA A 342 -23.76 14.87 13.10
N ALA A 343 -22.70 15.68 13.04
CA ALA A 343 -22.69 17.03 13.61
C ALA A 343 -23.64 17.98 12.87
N LEU A 344 -23.71 17.90 11.54
CA LEU A 344 -24.66 18.67 10.73
C LEU A 344 -26.10 18.25 11.00
N ALA A 345 -26.39 16.95 11.04
CA ALA A 345 -27.74 16.44 11.30
C ALA A 345 -28.30 16.92 12.66
N ALA A 346 -27.43 17.08 13.66
CA ALA A 346 -27.80 17.50 15.01
C ALA A 346 -27.86 19.02 15.23
N SER A 347 -27.61 19.86 14.21
CA SER A 347 -27.50 21.31 14.41
C SER A 347 -27.74 22.16 13.16
N ASP A 348 -27.88 23.47 13.35
CA ASP A 348 -27.86 24.46 12.26
C ASP A 348 -26.44 24.90 11.91
N ARG A 349 -25.49 23.97 11.90
CA ARG A 349 -24.11 24.27 11.47
C ARG A 349 -23.95 24.05 9.99
N LEU A 350 -22.92 24.68 9.46
CA LEU A 350 -22.50 24.57 8.08
C LEU A 350 -21.18 23.80 8.02
N SER A 351 -20.92 23.17 6.89
CA SER A 351 -19.60 22.65 6.56
C SER A 351 -19.32 22.84 5.09
N LEU A 352 -18.06 22.69 4.72
CA LEU A 352 -17.66 22.61 3.33
C LEU A 352 -17.42 21.14 2.97
N LEU A 353 -18.26 20.59 2.10
CA LEU A 353 -18.17 19.20 1.64
C LEU A 353 -17.95 19.15 0.13
N PRO A 354 -17.22 18.17 -0.39
CA PRO A 354 -17.22 17.90 -1.82
C PRO A 354 -18.64 17.57 -2.30
N GLN A 355 -19.02 18.04 -3.49
CA GLN A 355 -20.36 17.87 -4.04
C GLN A 355 -20.78 16.40 -4.07
N GLY A 356 -19.85 15.50 -4.42
CA GLY A 356 -20.10 14.06 -4.46
C GLY A 356 -20.44 13.41 -3.12
N CYS A 357 -20.19 14.08 -1.99
CA CYS A 357 -20.59 13.63 -0.66
C CYS A 357 -22.01 14.06 -0.28
N VAL A 358 -22.57 15.08 -0.93
CA VAL A 358 -23.87 15.68 -0.55
C VAL A 358 -24.96 15.32 -1.54
N ILE A 359 -24.69 15.46 -2.85
CA ILE A 359 -25.66 15.19 -3.92
C ILE A 359 -25.71 13.68 -4.28
N GLY A 360 -24.70 12.91 -3.88
CA GLY A 360 -24.70 11.46 -3.97
C GLY A 360 -25.25 10.79 -2.70
N GLU A 361 -25.27 9.46 -2.67
CA GLU A 361 -25.77 8.65 -1.55
C GLU A 361 -25.01 8.84 -0.21
N GLY A 362 -23.89 9.57 -0.18
CA GLY A 362 -23.07 9.80 1.02
C GLY A 362 -23.68 10.74 2.06
N GLY A 363 -24.65 11.58 1.66
CA GLY A 363 -25.38 12.49 2.56
C GLY A 363 -26.80 12.02 2.87
N GLY A 364 -27.36 11.11 2.05
CA GLY A 364 -28.78 10.73 2.08
C GLY A 364 -29.72 11.94 2.01
N ASP A 365 -31.00 11.73 2.32
CA ASP A 365 -32.00 12.81 2.50
C ASP A 365 -31.70 13.72 3.72
N SER A 366 -30.57 13.50 4.41
CA SER A 366 -30.23 14.17 5.66
C SER A 366 -29.43 15.46 5.46
N LEU A 367 -28.79 15.64 4.29
CA LEU A 367 -28.01 16.83 3.96
C LEU A 367 -28.60 17.61 2.79
N ALA A 368 -28.38 18.92 2.79
CA ALA A 368 -28.67 19.81 1.67
C ALA A 368 -27.45 20.65 1.29
N VAL A 369 -27.33 20.94 -0.01
CA VAL A 369 -26.39 21.92 -0.54
C VAL A 369 -27.07 23.28 -0.54
N LEU A 370 -26.41 24.30 0.01
CA LEU A 370 -26.87 25.68 -0.12
C LEU A 370 -26.61 26.17 -1.55
N ASP A 371 -27.59 26.85 -2.13
CA ASP A 371 -27.48 27.51 -3.44
C ASP A 371 -26.61 28.77 -3.32
N LEU A 372 -25.31 28.55 -3.15
CA LEU A 372 -24.31 29.58 -2.94
C LEU A 372 -23.06 29.23 -3.74
N ALA A 373 -22.64 30.17 -4.60
CA ALA A 373 -21.42 30.03 -5.38
C ALA A 373 -20.19 30.15 -4.46
N VAL A 374 -19.52 29.03 -4.22
CA VAL A 374 -18.22 29.01 -3.53
C VAL A 374 -17.14 29.45 -4.53
N PRO A 375 -16.23 30.38 -4.17
CA PRO A 375 -15.09 30.75 -5.01
C PRO A 375 -14.35 29.50 -5.49
N HIS A 376 -13.92 29.46 -6.76
CA HIS A 376 -13.38 28.30 -7.48
C HIS A 376 -12.29 27.54 -6.72
N GLN A 377 -12.71 26.71 -5.78
CA GLN A 377 -11.87 25.79 -5.03
C GLN A 377 -12.42 24.40 -5.29
N ARG A 378 -11.71 23.70 -6.16
CA ARG A 378 -11.94 22.30 -6.47
C ARG A 378 -10.81 21.51 -5.86
N ARG A 379 -11.10 20.29 -5.43
CA ARG A 379 -10.05 19.30 -5.21
C ARG A 379 -10.00 18.40 -6.43
N THR A 380 -8.81 18.06 -6.87
CA THR A 380 -8.63 17.01 -7.87
C THR A 380 -8.59 15.67 -7.15
N VAL A 381 -9.44 14.75 -7.58
CA VAL A 381 -9.47 13.37 -7.08
C VAL A 381 -8.76 12.48 -8.09
N GLY A 382 -8.00 11.52 -7.60
CA GLY A 382 -7.18 10.68 -8.44
C GLY A 382 -6.67 9.43 -7.75
N LEU A 383 -5.67 8.83 -8.38
CA LEU A 383 -4.96 7.65 -7.87
C LEU A 383 -3.57 8.03 -7.42
N THR A 384 -3.12 7.47 -6.30
CA THR A 384 -1.72 7.49 -5.88
C THR A 384 -1.18 6.07 -5.88
N THR A 385 -0.07 5.84 -6.58
CA THR A 385 0.62 4.55 -6.66
C THR A 385 2.09 4.72 -6.32
N HIS A 386 2.79 3.64 -6.00
CA HIS A 386 4.26 3.68 -5.97
C HIS A 386 4.77 3.96 -7.40
N ALA A 387 5.79 4.79 -7.55
CA ALA A 387 6.30 5.23 -8.87
C ALA A 387 6.70 4.03 -9.76
N ASP A 388 7.47 3.10 -9.19
CA ASP A 388 7.87 1.87 -9.87
C ASP A 388 6.87 0.71 -9.69
N TRP A 389 5.57 0.96 -9.53
CA TRP A 389 4.61 -0.13 -9.33
C TRP A 389 4.45 -0.98 -10.60
N LEU A 390 4.59 -2.31 -10.46
CA LEU A 390 4.24 -3.26 -11.50
C LEU A 390 2.98 -4.01 -11.04
N PRO A 391 1.77 -3.61 -11.49
CA PRO A 391 0.54 -4.26 -11.07
C PRO A 391 0.46 -5.70 -11.58
N THR A 392 -0.21 -6.58 -10.84
CA THR A 392 -0.68 -7.87 -11.38
C THR A 392 -1.82 -7.63 -12.39
N ALA A 393 -2.20 -8.65 -13.16
CA ALA A 393 -3.30 -8.53 -14.13
C ALA A 393 -4.62 -8.07 -13.47
N VAL A 394 -4.96 -8.61 -12.30
CA VAL A 394 -6.19 -8.26 -11.56
C VAL A 394 -6.10 -6.85 -10.97
N GLN A 395 -4.94 -6.45 -10.47
CA GLN A 395 -4.72 -5.07 -10.00
C GLN A 395 -4.85 -4.06 -11.15
N ALA A 396 -4.31 -4.38 -12.33
CA ALA A 396 -4.40 -3.54 -13.51
C ALA A 396 -5.84 -3.41 -14.01
N ASP A 397 -6.60 -4.52 -14.06
CA ASP A 397 -8.02 -4.52 -14.41
C ASP A 397 -8.84 -3.66 -13.44
N PHE A 398 -8.62 -3.82 -12.13
CA PHE A 398 -9.30 -3.00 -11.12
C PHE A 398 -9.03 -1.50 -11.29
N VAL A 399 -7.77 -1.11 -11.53
CA VAL A 399 -7.43 0.29 -11.80
C VAL A 399 -8.11 0.80 -13.07
N GLY A 400 -8.16 -0.02 -14.13
CA GLY A 400 -8.89 0.30 -15.37
C GLY A 400 -10.40 0.47 -15.17
N LEU A 401 -11.02 -0.40 -14.36
CA LEU A 401 -12.43 -0.29 -13.96
C LEU A 401 -12.68 0.98 -13.15
N LEU A 402 -11.78 1.35 -12.24
CA LEU A 402 -11.90 2.56 -11.44
C LEU A 402 -11.81 3.83 -12.30
N ARG A 403 -10.89 3.87 -13.27
CA ARG A 403 -10.83 4.96 -14.28
C ARG A 403 -12.11 5.07 -15.09
N SER A 404 -12.67 3.93 -15.50
CA SER A 404 -13.90 3.88 -16.29
C SER A 404 -15.10 4.37 -15.47
N ALA A 405 -15.18 3.96 -14.21
CA ALA A 405 -16.22 4.40 -13.28
C ALA A 405 -16.16 5.91 -12.99
N THR A 406 -14.98 6.52 -13.05
CA THR A 406 -14.80 7.96 -12.82
C THR A 406 -15.06 8.81 -14.05
N ALA A 407 -14.86 8.27 -15.27
CA ALA A 407 -15.18 8.98 -16.50
C ALA A 407 -16.70 9.13 -16.74
N ALA A 408 -17.51 8.27 -16.12
CA ALA A 408 -18.96 8.32 -16.16
C ALA A 408 -19.60 9.14 -15.03
N ALA A 409 -18.79 9.72 -14.13
CA ALA A 409 -19.21 10.47 -12.94
C ALA A 409 -19.03 11.98 -13.15
#